data_AF-A0A9X0AQL4-F1
#
_entry.id   AF-A0A9X0AQL4-F1
#
_cell.length_a   1.000
_cell.length_b   1.000
_cell.length_c   1.000
_cell.angle_alpha   90.00
_cell.angle_beta   90.00
_cell.angle_gamma   90.00
#
_symmetry.space_group_name_H-M   'P 1'
#
loop_
_entity.id
_entity.type
_entity.pdbx_description
1 polymer ?
#
loop_
_entity_poly.entity_id
_entity_poly.type
_entity_poly.pdbx_seq_one_letter_code
_entity_poly.pdbx_strand_id
1 'polypeptide(L)'
;MTDSLISSKASGNFELDQAVIAALPVPGTKVLAVYACGVFVWARPALLVCQLPDGKSINYFLKVTTGESDRLMSQGQYESDAAIYAVSPNFMARRLNSQTYGPSDIKKHGHWPEFEYLSTLVLDKCILRLLRPLQSEGRTIKPCLVHGNIWDGNTATDMESGEPFVYDGSAFYAHNEYELGNWRSPRHRLSSRMYIRSYKRNFPASEPEEDWDLRNLLYSLRFNVTAGVLIPGSNYRELVLEDLRQLCKAICPDDVAAWKRISMAGDAKCSVNENDADIEGEEEDEGEEEEEEEEEETESD
;
A
#
# COMPACT_ATOMS: atom_id res chain seq x y z
N MET A 1 -31.29 23.41 18.43
CA MET A 1 -30.70 24.76 18.31
C MET A 1 -29.88 24.78 17.04
N THR A 2 -29.81 25.91 16.32
CA THR A 2 -29.04 26.02 15.08
C THR A 2 -27.70 26.67 15.38
N ASP A 3 -26.62 25.88 15.41
CA ASP A 3 -25.27 26.44 15.56
C ASP A 3 -24.88 27.26 14.34
N SER A 4 -24.22 28.40 14.60
CA SER A 4 -24.11 29.48 13.64
C SER A 4 -22.85 29.34 12.77
N LEU A 5 -23.06 29.06 11.48
CA LEU A 5 -22.00 29.08 10.46
C LEU A 5 -21.54 30.53 10.18
N ILE A 6 -20.61 31.04 10.98
CA ILE A 6 -20.01 32.36 10.78
C ILE A 6 -18.77 32.26 9.90
N SER A 7 -18.92 32.66 8.63
CA SER A 7 -17.82 32.78 7.67
C SER A 7 -16.91 33.97 8.00
N SER A 8 -15.85 33.72 8.77
CA SER A 8 -14.70 34.63 8.85
C SER A 8 -13.89 34.50 7.54
N LYS A 9 -14.15 35.41 6.58
CA LYS A 9 -13.69 35.35 5.19
C LYS A 9 -12.16 35.32 4.99
N ALA A 10 -11.55 34.16 5.15
CA ALA A 10 -10.40 33.80 4.32
C ALA A 10 -10.88 33.58 2.87
N SER A 11 -10.06 33.92 1.88
CA SER A 11 -10.39 33.71 0.46
C SER A 11 -9.97 32.32 -0.03
N GLY A 12 -10.62 31.79 -1.07
CA GLY A 12 -10.26 30.50 -1.66
C GLY A 12 -11.44 29.56 -1.86
N ASN A 13 -11.17 28.25 -1.90
CA ASN A 13 -12.13 27.21 -2.31
C ASN A 13 -12.23 26.04 -1.31
N PHE A 14 -11.82 26.25 -0.06
CA PHE A 14 -11.85 25.24 1.00
C PHE A 14 -12.37 25.84 2.30
N GLU A 15 -13.45 25.27 2.84
CA GLU A 15 -14.03 25.70 4.12
C GLU A 15 -13.19 25.22 5.30
N LEU A 16 -12.94 26.10 6.27
CA LEU A 16 -12.04 25.86 7.39
C LEU A 16 -12.78 25.98 8.72
N ASP A 17 -12.66 24.95 9.56
CA ASP A 17 -13.28 24.92 10.89
C ASP A 17 -12.59 25.89 11.87
N GLN A 18 -13.37 26.57 12.72
CA GLN A 18 -12.86 27.49 13.73
C GLN A 18 -11.95 26.81 14.75
N ALA A 19 -12.13 25.51 15.03
CA ALA A 19 -11.23 24.72 15.86
C ALA A 19 -9.82 24.61 15.26
N VAL A 20 -9.69 24.58 13.92
CA VAL A 20 -8.39 24.56 13.24
C VAL A 20 -7.73 25.94 13.31
N ILE A 21 -8.51 27.03 13.23
CA ILE A 21 -8.02 28.41 13.41
C ILE A 21 -7.54 28.61 14.86
N ALA A 22 -8.29 28.11 15.85
CA ALA A 22 -7.90 28.15 17.26
C ALA A 22 -6.66 27.29 17.58
N ALA A 23 -6.41 26.23 16.80
CA ALA A 23 -5.26 25.34 16.95
C ALA A 23 -4.00 25.79 16.17
N LEU A 24 -3.97 27.00 15.59
CA LEU A 24 -2.80 27.48 14.84
C LEU A 24 -1.56 27.62 15.74
N PRO A 25 -0.33 27.26 15.26
CA PRO A 25 0.82 27.06 16.14
C PRO A 25 1.39 28.33 16.80
N VAL A 26 1.00 29.51 16.32
CA VAL A 26 1.42 30.81 16.85
C VAL A 26 0.14 31.61 17.19
N PRO A 27 -0.15 31.89 18.47
CA PRO A 27 -1.35 32.65 18.86
C PRO A 27 -1.44 34.00 18.16
N GLY A 28 -2.63 34.36 17.69
CA GLY A 28 -2.86 35.60 16.93
C GLY A 28 -2.51 35.53 15.43
N THR A 29 -2.10 34.36 14.91
CA THR A 29 -1.99 34.13 13.47
C THR A 29 -3.35 34.33 12.78
N LYS A 30 -3.37 35.03 11.66
CA LYS A 30 -4.56 35.26 10.83
C LYS A 30 -4.51 34.38 9.59
N VAL A 31 -5.58 33.65 9.29
CA VAL A 31 -5.74 32.97 7.99
C VAL A 31 -6.19 34.01 6.95
N LEU A 32 -5.47 34.12 5.84
CA LEU A 32 -5.78 35.03 4.73
C LEU A 32 -6.49 34.30 3.58
N ALA A 33 -6.03 33.09 3.27
CA ALA A 33 -6.60 32.25 2.23
C ALA A 33 -6.47 30.75 2.52
N VAL A 34 -7.37 29.95 1.95
CA VAL A 34 -7.41 28.48 2.09
C VAL A 34 -7.72 27.83 0.74
N TYR A 35 -6.79 27.04 0.22
CA TYR A 35 -6.89 26.42 -1.11
C TYR A 35 -6.86 24.89 -1.01
N ALA A 36 -7.78 24.21 -1.70
CA ALA A 36 -7.81 22.75 -1.78
C ALA A 36 -6.62 22.19 -2.58
N CYS A 37 -5.87 21.23 -2.02
CA CYS A 37 -4.62 20.73 -2.59
C CYS A 37 -4.74 19.36 -3.27
N GLY A 38 -5.56 19.28 -4.33
CA GLY A 38 -5.81 18.04 -5.06
C GLY A 38 -6.65 17.03 -4.28
N VAL A 39 -6.49 15.75 -4.60
CA VAL A 39 -7.29 14.65 -4.03
C VAL A 39 -6.36 13.60 -3.41
N PHE A 40 -6.50 13.35 -2.11
CA PHE A 40 -5.88 12.21 -1.43
C PHE A 40 -6.99 11.25 -0.99
N VAL A 41 -6.76 9.94 -1.12
CA VAL A 41 -7.80 8.92 -0.91
C VAL A 41 -8.33 8.88 0.54
N TRP A 42 -7.56 9.41 1.50
CA TRP A 42 -7.85 9.38 2.94
C TRP A 42 -8.03 10.77 3.57
N ALA A 43 -7.86 11.84 2.80
CA ALA A 43 -7.81 13.20 3.35
C ALA A 43 -8.23 14.26 2.33
N ARG A 44 -8.83 15.34 2.84
CA ARG A 44 -9.01 16.61 2.14
C ARG A 44 -7.87 17.56 2.54
N PRO A 45 -6.79 17.67 1.74
CA PRO A 45 -5.69 18.58 2.07
C PRO A 45 -6.01 20.03 1.69
N ALA A 46 -5.40 20.97 2.40
CA ALA A 46 -5.48 22.39 2.09
C ALA A 46 -4.18 23.14 2.38
N LEU A 47 -3.86 24.12 1.54
CA LEU A 47 -2.84 25.13 1.79
C LEU A 47 -3.49 26.33 2.47
N LEU A 48 -3.10 26.62 3.70
CA LEU A 48 -3.48 27.81 4.44
C LEU A 48 -2.38 28.86 4.24
N VAL A 49 -2.74 29.98 3.62
CA VAL A 49 -1.89 31.17 3.55
C VAL A 49 -2.25 32.05 4.75
N CYS A 50 -1.28 32.27 5.64
CA CYS A 50 -1.47 32.94 6.91
C CYS A 50 -0.53 34.13 7.09
N GLN A 51 -0.89 35.03 8.01
CA GLN A 51 -0.03 36.10 8.51
C GLN A 51 0.19 35.93 10.02
N LEU A 52 1.45 35.94 10.44
CA LEU A 52 1.87 35.90 11.85
C LEU A 52 1.63 37.26 12.55
N PRO A 53 1.63 37.30 13.90
CA PRO A 53 1.46 38.55 14.66
C PRO A 53 2.51 39.64 14.37
N ASP A 54 3.70 39.26 13.89
CA ASP A 54 4.78 40.18 13.48
C ASP A 54 4.62 40.70 12.03
N GLY A 55 3.51 40.35 11.36
CA GLY A 55 3.19 40.75 10.01
C GLY A 55 3.75 39.85 8.90
N LYS A 56 4.64 38.90 9.21
CA LYS A 56 5.21 37.99 8.20
C LYS A 56 4.17 36.99 7.67
N SER A 57 4.24 36.70 6.37
CA SER A 57 3.47 35.60 5.78
C SER A 57 4.08 34.24 6.17
N ILE A 58 3.23 33.25 6.41
CA ILE A 58 3.61 31.85 6.61
C ILE A 58 2.55 30.96 5.95
N ASN A 59 2.98 29.84 5.37
CA ASN A 59 2.10 28.84 4.79
C ASN A 59 2.05 27.60 5.68
N TYR A 60 0.86 27.05 5.92
CA TYR A 60 0.67 25.76 6.58
C TYR A 60 -0.02 24.78 5.64
N PHE A 61 0.41 23.52 5.65
CA PHE A 61 -0.27 22.44 4.94
C PHE A 61 -1.15 21.65 5.93
N LEU A 62 -2.46 21.74 5.74
CA LEU A 62 -3.47 21.02 6.50
C LEU A 62 -3.85 19.73 5.78
N LYS A 63 -4.09 18.65 6.53
CA LYS A 63 -4.77 17.43 6.06
C LYS A 63 -6.01 17.24 6.95
N VAL A 64 -7.20 17.37 6.38
CA VAL A 64 -8.48 17.12 7.09
C VAL A 64 -8.94 15.71 6.80
N THR A 65 -9.33 14.98 7.84
CA THR A 65 -9.81 13.60 7.81
C THR A 65 -11.10 13.48 8.62
N THR A 66 -11.94 12.46 8.40
CA THR A 66 -13.32 12.41 8.92
C THR A 66 -13.75 10.99 9.27
N GLY A 67 -13.45 10.57 10.50
CA GLY A 67 -13.84 9.27 11.05
C GLY A 67 -13.28 9.06 12.44
N GLU A 68 -13.86 8.15 13.22
CA GLU A 68 -13.31 7.76 14.53
C GLU A 68 -11.90 7.16 14.35
N SER A 69 -11.75 6.30 13.33
CA SER A 69 -10.48 5.76 12.82
C SER A 69 -9.51 6.80 12.23
N ASP A 70 -9.90 8.06 12.10
CA ASP A 70 -9.09 9.10 11.41
C ASP A 70 -8.45 10.08 12.40
N ARG A 71 -9.18 10.39 13.49
CA ARG A 71 -8.50 10.78 14.74
C ARG A 71 -7.55 9.66 15.16
N LEU A 72 -7.84 8.40 14.81
CA LEU A 72 -6.77 7.41 14.79
C LEU A 72 -5.74 7.77 13.69
N MET A 73 -5.94 7.67 12.37
CA MET A 73 -4.86 7.77 11.33
C MET A 73 -3.55 8.55 11.64
N SER A 74 -3.56 9.81 12.08
CA SER A 74 -2.42 10.75 11.91
C SER A 74 -1.36 10.95 13.04
N GLN A 75 -1.42 10.40 14.28
CA GLN A 75 -0.25 10.53 15.22
C GLN A 75 0.81 9.47 14.98
N GLY A 76 0.48 8.34 14.34
CA GLY A 76 1.50 7.47 13.76
C GLY A 76 2.39 8.33 12.89
N GLN A 77 1.78 9.15 12.02
CA GLN A 77 2.45 10.22 11.29
C GLN A 77 3.11 11.30 12.17
N TYR A 78 2.48 11.87 13.20
CA TYR A 78 3.15 12.90 14.02
C TYR A 78 4.37 12.39 14.78
N GLU A 79 4.25 11.30 15.55
CA GLU A 79 5.38 10.74 16.30
C GLU A 79 6.49 10.30 15.32
N SER A 80 6.12 9.82 14.13
CA SER A 80 7.07 9.53 13.05
C SER A 80 7.78 10.78 12.56
N ASP A 81 7.01 11.78 12.12
CA ASP A 81 7.52 13.02 11.56
C ASP A 81 8.37 13.76 12.62
N ALA A 82 7.98 13.72 13.89
CA ALA A 82 8.73 14.26 15.02
C ALA A 82 10.01 13.47 15.32
N ALA A 83 9.98 12.13 15.29
CA ALA A 83 11.16 11.30 15.50
C ALA A 83 12.21 11.49 14.38
N ILE A 84 11.76 11.56 13.12
CA ILE A 84 12.65 11.86 11.98
C ILE A 84 13.19 13.29 12.10
N TYR A 85 12.34 14.27 12.41
CA TYR A 85 12.74 15.67 12.60
C TYR A 85 13.75 15.85 13.73
N ALA A 86 13.64 15.08 14.82
CA ALA A 86 14.60 15.10 15.93
C ALA A 86 15.99 14.55 15.55
N VAL A 87 16.08 13.70 14.51
CA VAL A 87 17.34 13.13 14.00
C VAL A 87 17.89 13.95 12.82
N SER A 88 17.03 14.49 11.96
CA SER A 88 17.41 15.29 10.79
C SER A 88 16.39 16.42 10.53
N PRO A 89 16.52 17.59 11.21
CA PRO A 89 15.54 18.67 11.12
C PRO A 89 15.37 19.27 9.73
N ASN A 90 16.41 19.23 8.89
CA ASN A 90 16.39 19.79 7.54
C ASN A 90 15.78 18.84 6.50
N PHE A 91 15.66 17.55 6.83
CA PHE A 91 15.16 16.51 5.93
C PHE A 91 13.63 16.34 6.03
N MET A 92 13.00 16.85 7.10
CA MET A 92 11.62 16.50 7.47
C MET A 92 10.73 17.72 7.76
N ALA A 93 9.44 17.63 7.41
CA ALA A 93 8.44 18.61 7.84
C ALA A 93 8.04 18.44 9.32
N ARG A 94 8.02 19.54 10.09
CA ARG A 94 7.61 19.56 11.52
C ARG A 94 6.07 19.54 11.68
N ARG A 95 5.50 18.51 12.33
CA ARG A 95 4.02 18.25 12.45
C ARG A 95 3.42 18.26 13.90
N LEU A 96 2.22 17.65 14.15
CA LEU A 96 1.38 17.79 15.40
C LEU A 96 0.53 16.61 16.06
N ASN A 97 -0.34 15.76 15.44
CA ASN A 97 -1.40 14.98 16.18
C ASN A 97 -2.12 13.72 15.53
N SER A 98 -2.72 12.78 16.34
CA SER A 98 -3.80 11.72 16.11
C SER A 98 -4.00 10.47 17.10
N GLN A 99 -3.77 9.10 17.00
CA GLN A 99 -3.06 7.96 16.25
C GLN A 99 -3.90 6.62 16.29
N THR A 100 -3.88 5.54 15.44
CA THR A 100 -3.69 5.20 13.98
C THR A 100 -4.21 3.75 13.64
N TYR A 101 -5.02 3.46 12.58
CA TYR A 101 -5.39 2.07 12.10
C TYR A 101 -5.97 1.98 10.63
N GLY A 102 -6.16 0.76 10.06
CA GLY A 102 -6.74 0.51 8.70
C GLY A 102 -7.21 -0.96 8.41
N PRO A 103 -7.89 -1.25 7.27
CA PRO A 103 -8.62 -2.51 7.01
C PRO A 103 -7.78 -3.69 6.42
N SER A 104 -8.31 -4.92 6.54
CA SER A 104 -7.70 -6.18 6.11
C SER A 104 -8.16 -6.67 4.72
N ASP A 105 -7.25 -7.20 3.90
CA ASP A 105 -7.49 -7.62 2.49
C ASP A 105 -8.71 -8.55 2.30
N ILE A 106 -8.81 -9.64 3.07
CA ILE A 106 -9.92 -10.62 2.96
C ILE A 106 -11.30 -9.94 3.12
N LYS A 107 -11.43 -8.94 4.00
CA LYS A 107 -12.68 -8.18 4.19
C LYS A 107 -13.02 -7.25 3.03
N LYS A 108 -12.06 -6.93 2.15
CA LYS A 108 -12.27 -6.05 0.98
C LYS A 108 -12.42 -6.84 -0.33
N HIS A 109 -11.67 -7.92 -0.49
CA HIS A 109 -11.52 -8.62 -1.77
C HIS A 109 -11.96 -10.09 -1.74
N GLY A 110 -12.44 -10.60 -0.60
CA GLY A 110 -12.81 -12.00 -0.44
C GLY A 110 -11.61 -12.96 -0.47
N HIS A 111 -11.92 -14.25 -0.41
CA HIS A 111 -10.93 -15.32 -0.37
C HIS A 111 -10.22 -15.51 -1.71
N TRP A 112 -8.96 -15.94 -1.65
CA TRP A 112 -8.15 -16.37 -2.79
C TRP A 112 -7.20 -17.48 -2.32
N PRO A 113 -7.53 -18.77 -2.51
CA PRO A 113 -6.82 -19.89 -1.88
C PRO A 113 -5.31 -19.97 -2.15
N GLU A 114 -4.84 -19.62 -3.37
CA GLU A 114 -3.40 -19.54 -3.65
C GLU A 114 -2.72 -18.42 -2.84
N PHE A 115 -3.33 -17.23 -2.82
CA PHE A 115 -2.81 -16.07 -2.12
C PHE A 115 -2.73 -16.31 -0.60
N GLU A 116 -3.76 -16.91 -0.01
CA GLU A 116 -3.82 -17.25 1.42
C GLU A 116 -2.78 -18.33 1.79
N TYR A 117 -2.64 -19.37 0.96
CA TYR A 117 -1.64 -20.42 1.18
C TYR A 117 -0.20 -19.90 1.04
N LEU A 118 0.10 -19.14 -0.02
CA LEU A 118 1.43 -18.57 -0.21
C LEU A 118 1.74 -17.48 0.83
N SER A 119 0.75 -16.71 1.29
CA SER A 119 0.92 -15.80 2.43
C SER A 119 1.32 -16.57 3.70
N THR A 120 0.73 -17.73 3.94
CA THR A 120 1.08 -18.61 5.07
C THR A 120 2.52 -19.10 4.96
N LEU A 121 2.94 -19.58 3.78
CA LEU A 121 4.35 -19.96 3.53
C LEU A 121 5.33 -18.79 3.67
N VAL A 122 4.93 -17.56 3.34
CA VAL A 122 5.76 -16.38 3.57
C VAL A 122 5.94 -16.10 5.06
N LEU A 123 4.84 -16.14 5.84
CA LEU A 123 4.88 -15.92 7.28
C LEU A 123 5.71 -17.00 8.01
N ASP A 124 5.43 -18.28 7.74
CA ASP A 124 6.00 -19.41 8.48
C ASP A 124 7.42 -19.76 8.04
N LYS A 125 7.76 -19.56 6.76
CA LYS A 125 9.05 -20.02 6.18
C LYS A 125 9.90 -18.87 5.63
N CYS A 126 9.35 -18.01 4.77
CA CYS A 126 10.17 -16.98 4.11
C CYS A 126 10.69 -15.92 5.08
N ILE A 127 9.84 -15.38 5.97
CA ILE A 127 10.27 -14.44 7.02
C ILE A 127 11.36 -15.06 7.90
N LEU A 128 11.18 -16.32 8.33
CA LEU A 128 12.15 -16.98 9.21
C LEU A 128 13.48 -17.23 8.50
N ARG A 129 13.48 -17.75 7.28
CA ARG A 129 14.71 -18.01 6.50
C ARG A 129 15.43 -16.71 6.12
N LEU A 130 14.72 -15.63 5.79
CA LEU A 130 15.34 -14.38 5.32
C LEU A 130 15.76 -13.43 6.45
N LEU A 131 15.09 -13.44 7.61
CA LEU A 131 15.35 -12.48 8.70
C LEU A 131 16.10 -13.06 9.91
N ARG A 132 16.12 -14.39 10.12
CA ARG A 132 16.97 -14.98 11.17
C ARG A 132 18.48 -14.85 10.90
N PRO A 133 19.00 -15.05 9.66
CA PRO A 133 20.43 -14.94 9.38
C PRO A 133 21.05 -13.60 9.78
N LEU A 134 20.32 -12.50 9.63
CA LEU A 134 20.71 -11.14 10.04
C LEU A 134 21.19 -11.03 11.51
N GLN A 135 20.81 -11.98 12.36
CA GLN A 135 21.14 -12.02 13.80
C GLN A 135 21.64 -13.41 14.26
N SER A 136 22.09 -14.28 13.34
CA SER A 136 22.70 -15.58 13.65
C SER A 136 24.20 -15.60 13.33
N GLU A 137 24.92 -16.63 13.80
CA GLU A 137 26.35 -16.84 13.49
C GLU A 137 27.25 -15.64 13.87
N GLY A 138 26.90 -14.93 14.95
CA GLY A 138 27.63 -13.75 15.43
C GLY A 138 27.28 -12.44 14.72
N ARG A 139 26.38 -12.46 13.71
CA ARG A 139 25.84 -11.25 13.09
C ARG A 139 24.89 -10.52 14.02
N THR A 140 24.72 -9.22 13.80
CA THR A 140 23.80 -8.36 14.55
C THR A 140 23.40 -7.18 13.68
N ILE A 141 22.10 -6.91 13.56
CA ILE A 141 21.60 -5.67 12.95
C ILE A 141 21.54 -4.56 14.00
N LYS A 142 21.88 -3.34 13.58
CA LYS A 142 21.52 -2.14 14.32
C LYS A 142 20.09 -1.73 13.93
N PRO A 143 19.12 -1.63 14.85
CA PRO A 143 17.83 -1.04 14.55
C PRO A 143 18.03 0.44 14.16
N CYS A 144 17.54 0.80 12.99
CA CYS A 144 17.59 2.15 12.44
C CYS A 144 16.18 2.74 12.37
N LEU A 145 16.05 4.04 12.62
CA LEU A 145 14.82 4.77 12.36
C LEU A 145 14.60 4.83 10.84
N VAL A 146 13.56 4.17 10.34
CA VAL A 146 13.12 4.26 8.94
C VAL A 146 11.98 5.27 8.82
N HIS A 147 11.85 5.97 7.69
CA HIS A 147 10.68 6.78 7.34
C HIS A 147 9.43 5.89 7.19
N GLY A 148 9.61 4.66 6.72
CA GLY A 148 8.60 3.59 6.70
C GLY A 148 7.47 3.75 5.67
N ASN A 149 7.45 4.89 4.97
CA ASN A 149 6.49 5.25 3.92
C ASN A 149 7.11 6.15 2.82
N ILE A 150 8.40 5.97 2.49
CA ILE A 150 9.08 6.83 1.50
C ILE A 150 8.91 6.31 0.06
N TRP A 151 8.28 7.14 -0.77
CA TRP A 151 8.08 6.97 -2.22
C TRP A 151 7.94 8.36 -2.84
N ASP A 152 7.88 8.47 -4.17
CA ASP A 152 7.98 9.76 -4.86
C ASP A 152 6.95 10.81 -4.43
N GLY A 153 5.71 10.42 -4.15
CA GLY A 153 4.66 11.33 -3.64
C GLY A 153 4.93 11.88 -2.24
N ASN A 154 5.85 11.27 -1.50
CA ASN A 154 6.32 11.63 -0.16
C ASN A 154 7.76 12.21 -0.17
N THR A 155 8.28 12.55 -1.36
CA THR A 155 9.58 13.22 -1.54
C THR A 155 9.41 14.53 -2.30
N ALA A 156 10.10 15.57 -1.83
CA ALA A 156 10.33 16.81 -2.57
C ALA A 156 11.83 17.13 -2.62
N THR A 157 12.16 18.21 -3.31
CA THR A 157 13.45 18.90 -3.22
C THR A 157 13.13 20.31 -2.74
N ASP A 158 13.84 20.78 -1.73
CA ASP A 158 13.69 22.16 -1.29
C ASP A 158 14.23 23.12 -2.37
N MET A 159 13.49 24.19 -2.63
CA MET A 159 13.77 25.11 -3.73
C MET A 159 14.82 26.18 -3.39
N GLU A 160 15.13 26.39 -2.10
CA GLU A 160 16.15 27.36 -1.66
C GLU A 160 17.53 26.70 -1.49
N SER A 161 17.58 25.53 -0.86
CA SER A 161 18.82 24.78 -0.61
C SER A 161 19.17 23.75 -1.70
N GLY A 162 18.18 23.22 -2.43
CA GLY A 162 18.36 22.09 -3.35
C GLY A 162 18.46 20.71 -2.67
N GLU A 163 18.33 20.64 -1.35
CA GLU A 163 18.42 19.39 -0.58
C GLU A 163 17.14 18.53 -0.71
N PRO A 164 17.23 17.19 -0.56
CA PRO A 164 16.05 16.32 -0.55
C PRO A 164 15.24 16.53 0.73
N PHE A 165 13.91 16.51 0.61
CA PHE A 165 12.98 16.75 1.70
C PHE A 165 11.87 15.70 1.71
N VAL A 166 11.45 15.23 2.88
CA VAL A 166 10.42 14.20 3.02
C VAL A 166 9.32 14.59 4.02
N TYR A 167 8.18 13.93 3.87
CA TYR A 167 6.97 14.16 4.65
C TYR A 167 6.07 12.92 4.58
N ASP A 168 5.05 12.83 5.45
CA ASP A 168 4.11 11.70 5.48
C ASP A 168 4.79 10.39 5.94
N GLY A 169 5.49 10.47 7.08
CA GLY A 169 6.18 9.35 7.70
C GLY A 169 5.25 8.30 8.30
N SER A 170 5.77 7.09 8.45
CA SER A 170 5.20 5.99 9.23
C SER A 170 6.35 5.18 9.82
N ALA A 171 7.15 5.89 10.60
CA ALA A 171 8.45 5.53 11.11
C ALA A 171 8.40 4.64 12.33
N PHE A 172 9.43 3.80 12.44
CA PHE A 172 9.69 2.91 13.54
C PHE A 172 11.16 2.48 13.48
N TYR A 173 11.63 1.75 14.50
CA TYR A 173 12.95 1.14 14.46
C TYR A 173 12.88 -0.20 13.72
N ALA A 174 13.65 -0.31 12.63
CA ALA A 174 13.62 -1.45 11.72
C ALA A 174 15.04 -1.84 11.25
N HIS A 175 15.12 -2.93 10.49
CA HIS A 175 16.26 -3.16 9.60
C HIS A 175 16.27 -2.10 8.50
N ASN A 176 17.41 -1.47 8.24
CA ASN A 176 17.53 -0.35 7.32
C ASN A 176 17.09 -0.66 5.87
N GLU A 177 17.20 -1.91 5.44
CA GLU A 177 16.73 -2.38 4.12
C GLU A 177 15.20 -2.31 3.95
N TYR A 178 14.42 -2.25 5.04
CA TYR A 178 12.96 -2.16 4.98
C TYR A 178 12.48 -0.96 4.14
N GLU A 179 13.19 0.15 4.23
CA GLU A 179 12.89 1.40 3.51
C GLU A 179 12.82 1.20 1.98
N LEU A 180 13.65 0.29 1.46
CA LEU A 180 13.77 0.01 0.03
C LEU A 180 12.64 -0.87 -0.52
N GLY A 181 11.81 -1.46 0.34
CA GLY A 181 10.68 -2.29 -0.08
C GLY A 181 9.72 -1.54 -1.01
N ASN A 182 9.41 -0.27 -0.70
CA ASN A 182 8.55 0.54 -1.57
C ASN A 182 9.26 0.86 -2.92
N TRP A 183 10.60 0.89 -2.95
CA TRP A 183 11.40 1.19 -4.15
C TRP A 183 11.63 -0.03 -5.07
N ARG A 184 10.94 -1.16 -4.85
CA ARG A 184 10.87 -2.24 -5.85
C ARG A 184 9.79 -2.02 -6.90
N SER A 185 8.69 -1.36 -6.54
CA SER A 185 7.50 -1.28 -7.40
C SER A 185 7.76 -0.33 -8.58
N PRO A 186 7.73 -0.78 -9.86
CA PRO A 186 8.13 0.05 -11.01
C PRO A 186 7.28 1.31 -11.25
N ARG A 187 6.12 1.42 -10.59
CA ARG A 187 5.27 2.63 -10.56
C ARG A 187 5.92 3.85 -9.91
N HIS A 188 7.02 3.66 -9.17
CA HIS A 188 7.75 4.69 -8.45
C HIS A 188 9.07 5.04 -9.15
N ARG A 189 9.37 6.33 -9.29
CA ARG A 189 10.64 6.85 -9.83
C ARG A 189 11.81 6.54 -8.90
N LEU A 190 11.60 6.41 -7.58
CA LEU A 190 12.61 5.91 -6.64
C LEU A 190 13.09 4.48 -6.96
N SER A 191 12.33 3.70 -7.73
CA SER A 191 12.71 2.36 -8.20
C SER A 191 13.80 2.37 -9.29
N SER A 192 14.26 3.55 -9.71
CA SER A 192 15.47 3.66 -10.54
C SER A 192 16.69 3.08 -9.82
N ARG A 193 17.44 2.21 -10.52
CA ARG A 193 18.69 1.59 -10.04
C ARG A 193 19.74 2.62 -9.57
N MET A 194 19.59 3.89 -9.93
CA MET A 194 20.43 4.98 -9.43
C MET A 194 20.25 5.23 -7.92
N TYR A 195 19.02 5.23 -7.41
CA TYR A 195 18.75 5.44 -5.98
C TYR A 195 19.25 4.26 -5.14
N ILE A 196 18.94 3.01 -5.56
CA ILE A 196 19.46 1.79 -4.92
C ILE A 196 21.00 1.77 -4.91
N ARG A 197 21.65 2.22 -6.00
CA ARG A 197 23.12 2.32 -6.09
C ARG A 197 23.68 3.41 -5.16
N SER A 198 23.02 4.55 -5.01
CA SER A 198 23.42 5.60 -4.05
C SER A 198 23.20 5.17 -2.61
N TYR A 199 22.13 4.44 -2.32
CA TYR A 199 21.92 3.83 -1.00
C TYR A 199 23.05 2.84 -0.67
N LYS A 200 23.34 1.88 -1.56
CA LYS A 200 24.40 0.87 -1.37
C LYS A 200 25.82 1.42 -1.22
N ARG A 201 26.07 2.69 -1.59
CA ARG A 201 27.34 3.38 -1.32
C ARG A 201 27.51 3.87 0.12
N ASN A 202 26.40 4.03 0.85
CA ASN A 202 26.37 4.52 2.23
C ASN A 202 26.01 3.40 3.22
N PHE A 203 25.14 2.48 2.80
CA PHE A 203 24.71 1.31 3.56
C PHE A 203 24.85 0.07 2.66
N PRO A 204 25.93 -0.72 2.81
CA PRO A 204 26.11 -2.01 2.13
C PRO A 204 24.96 -2.99 2.39
N ALA A 205 24.95 -4.14 1.71
CA ALA A 205 23.97 -5.17 2.01
C ALA A 205 24.27 -5.82 3.37
N SER A 206 23.22 -6.14 4.14
CA SER A 206 23.39 -6.91 5.36
C SER A 206 23.68 -8.38 5.04
N GLU A 207 24.54 -9.03 5.82
CA GLU A 207 24.90 -10.43 5.57
C GLU A 207 23.75 -11.39 5.94
N PRO A 208 23.40 -12.37 5.07
CA PRO A 208 24.05 -12.73 3.81
C PRO A 208 23.72 -11.74 2.68
N GLU A 209 24.72 -11.28 1.92
CA GLU A 209 24.47 -10.39 0.76
C GLU A 209 23.57 -11.04 -0.31
N GLU A 210 23.61 -12.37 -0.49
CA GLU A 210 22.80 -13.09 -1.49
C GLU A 210 21.30 -13.06 -1.19
N ASP A 211 20.93 -12.97 0.10
CA ASP A 211 19.54 -12.84 0.54
C ASP A 211 18.97 -11.43 0.28
N TRP A 212 19.81 -10.43 -0.07
CA TRP A 212 19.41 -9.02 -0.23
C TRP A 212 18.14 -8.85 -1.07
N ASP A 213 18.08 -9.46 -2.26
CA ASP A 213 16.98 -9.20 -3.19
C ASP A 213 15.66 -9.79 -2.68
N LEU A 214 15.72 -10.97 -2.07
CA LEU A 214 14.57 -11.63 -1.44
C LEU A 214 14.13 -10.92 -0.16
N ARG A 215 15.05 -10.34 0.64
CA ARG A 215 14.69 -9.47 1.76
C ARG A 215 13.98 -8.20 1.28
N ASN A 216 14.50 -7.55 0.25
CA ASN A 216 13.89 -6.37 -0.34
C ASN A 216 12.49 -6.70 -0.93
N LEU A 217 12.32 -7.87 -1.54
CA LEU A 217 11.03 -8.39 -2.04
C LEU A 217 10.04 -8.71 -0.91
N LEU A 218 10.51 -9.31 0.18
CA LEU A 218 9.73 -9.53 1.39
C LEU A 218 9.24 -8.20 1.99
N TYR A 219 10.08 -7.15 1.97
CA TYR A 219 9.67 -5.82 2.42
C TYR A 219 8.72 -5.11 1.44
N SER A 220 8.81 -5.36 0.12
CA SER A 220 7.87 -4.76 -0.85
C SER A 220 6.44 -5.25 -0.70
N LEU A 221 6.22 -6.49 -0.21
CA LEU A 221 4.88 -7.03 0.06
C LEU A 221 4.02 -6.08 0.89
N ARG A 222 4.57 -5.45 1.95
CA ARG A 222 3.78 -4.55 2.82
C ARG A 222 3.22 -3.36 2.03
N PHE A 223 4.02 -2.78 1.14
CA PHE A 223 3.64 -1.63 0.32
C PHE A 223 2.74 -2.02 -0.86
N ASN A 224 2.97 -3.19 -1.45
CA ASN A 224 2.18 -3.71 -2.57
C ASN A 224 0.78 -4.18 -2.09
N VAL A 225 0.68 -4.92 -0.98
CA VAL A 225 -0.60 -5.29 -0.32
C VAL A 225 -1.38 -4.05 0.10
N THR A 226 -0.71 -3.09 0.75
CA THR A 226 -1.36 -1.83 1.14
C THR A 226 -1.91 -1.12 -0.10
N ALA A 227 -1.14 -0.98 -1.19
CA ALA A 227 -1.64 -0.35 -2.41
C ALA A 227 -2.83 -1.08 -3.05
N GLY A 228 -2.86 -2.42 -3.08
CA GLY A 228 -4.02 -3.18 -3.55
C GLY A 228 -5.27 -2.95 -2.69
N VAL A 229 -5.11 -2.96 -1.36
CA VAL A 229 -6.21 -2.64 -0.43
C VAL A 229 -6.65 -1.17 -0.54
N LEU A 230 -5.77 -0.24 -0.90
CA LEU A 230 -6.04 1.20 -0.89
C LEU A 230 -6.48 1.79 -2.25
N ILE A 231 -6.20 1.14 -3.39
CA ILE A 231 -6.45 1.71 -4.74
C ILE A 231 -7.46 0.82 -5.51
N PRO A 232 -8.75 1.22 -5.61
CA PRO A 232 -9.77 0.47 -6.35
C PRO A 232 -9.41 0.29 -7.84
N GLY A 233 -9.73 -0.87 -8.41
CA GLY A 233 -9.47 -1.18 -9.82
C GLY A 233 -7.99 -1.34 -10.20
N SER A 234 -7.08 -1.38 -9.23
CA SER A 234 -5.66 -1.64 -9.49
C SER A 234 -5.32 -3.13 -9.55
N ASN A 235 -4.36 -3.50 -10.39
CA ASN A 235 -3.84 -4.86 -10.51
C ASN A 235 -2.73 -5.18 -9.49
N TYR A 236 -2.73 -4.51 -8.32
CA TYR A 236 -1.66 -4.69 -7.34
C TYR A 236 -1.79 -5.99 -6.53
N ARG A 237 -2.97 -6.63 -6.46
CA ARG A 237 -3.17 -7.90 -5.74
C ARG A 237 -2.55 -9.08 -6.50
N GLU A 238 -2.64 -9.04 -7.82
CA GLU A 238 -2.03 -9.96 -8.78
C GLU A 238 -0.50 -9.83 -8.75
N LEU A 239 0.02 -8.60 -8.67
CA LEU A 239 1.45 -8.35 -8.52
C LEU A 239 1.99 -8.82 -7.16
N VAL A 240 1.22 -8.65 -6.07
CA VAL A 240 1.54 -9.28 -4.78
C VAL A 240 1.57 -10.80 -4.90
N LEU A 241 0.62 -11.41 -5.62
CA LEU A 241 0.62 -12.87 -5.79
C LEU A 241 1.89 -13.37 -6.50
N GLU A 242 2.42 -12.62 -7.47
CA GLU A 242 3.68 -12.98 -8.12
C GLU A 242 4.90 -12.73 -7.22
N ASP A 243 4.92 -11.65 -6.42
CA ASP A 243 5.92 -11.45 -5.35
C ASP A 243 5.92 -12.65 -4.36
N LEU A 244 4.73 -13.10 -3.93
CA LEU A 244 4.53 -14.26 -3.04
C LEU A 244 5.03 -15.56 -3.69
N ARG A 245 4.68 -15.81 -4.97
CA ARG A 245 5.16 -16.96 -5.75
C ARG A 245 6.67 -16.96 -5.89
N GLN A 246 7.29 -15.81 -6.18
CA GLN A 246 8.74 -15.69 -6.30
C GLN A 246 9.44 -16.01 -4.97
N LEU A 247 8.96 -15.46 -3.85
CA LEU A 247 9.49 -15.78 -2.51
C LEU A 247 9.36 -17.26 -2.18
N CYS A 248 8.16 -17.83 -2.31
CA CYS A 248 7.92 -19.23 -1.94
C CYS A 248 8.66 -20.21 -2.86
N LYS A 249 8.78 -19.92 -4.16
CA LYS A 249 9.57 -20.73 -5.10
C LYS A 249 11.07 -20.69 -4.79
N ALA A 250 11.58 -19.58 -4.24
CA ALA A 250 12.99 -19.46 -3.86
C ALA A 250 13.33 -20.12 -2.51
N ILE A 251 12.39 -20.12 -1.55
CA ILE A 251 12.64 -20.56 -0.17
C ILE A 251 12.05 -21.95 0.15
N CYS A 252 10.88 -22.28 -0.39
CA CYS A 252 10.10 -23.48 -0.09
C CYS A 252 9.45 -24.09 -1.36
N PRO A 253 10.23 -24.42 -2.41
CA PRO A 253 9.70 -24.91 -3.68
C PRO A 253 8.88 -26.21 -3.55
N ASP A 254 9.22 -27.09 -2.61
CA ASP A 254 8.51 -28.35 -2.39
C ASP A 254 7.09 -28.15 -1.85
N ASP A 255 6.87 -27.14 -0.99
CA ASP A 255 5.54 -26.78 -0.51
C ASP A 255 4.68 -26.19 -1.64
N VAL A 256 5.26 -25.31 -2.47
CA VAL A 256 4.60 -24.78 -3.67
C VAL A 256 4.24 -25.91 -4.65
N ALA A 257 5.14 -26.89 -4.82
CA ALA A 257 4.88 -28.07 -5.64
C ALA A 257 3.81 -28.99 -5.04
N ALA A 258 3.77 -29.14 -3.71
CA ALA A 258 2.72 -29.90 -3.01
C ALA A 258 1.35 -29.24 -3.16
N TRP A 259 1.25 -27.92 -2.97
CA TRP A 259 0.01 -27.18 -3.16
C TRP A 259 -0.54 -27.30 -4.58
N LYS A 260 0.31 -27.19 -5.61
CA LYS A 260 -0.14 -27.35 -7.01
C LYS A 260 -0.72 -28.74 -7.31
N ARG A 261 -0.16 -29.80 -6.71
CA ARG A 261 -0.75 -31.16 -6.82
C ARG A 261 -2.11 -31.24 -6.14
N ILE A 262 -2.28 -30.55 -4.99
CA ILE A 262 -3.52 -30.54 -4.23
C ILE A 262 -4.61 -29.73 -4.94
N SER A 263 -4.30 -28.56 -5.50
CA SER A 263 -5.30 -27.76 -6.24
C SER A 263 -5.77 -28.50 -7.49
N MET A 264 -4.86 -28.99 -8.33
CA MET A 264 -5.19 -29.73 -9.55
C MET A 264 -6.02 -31.00 -9.25
N ALA A 265 -5.78 -31.67 -8.13
CA ALA A 265 -6.56 -32.83 -7.69
C ALA A 265 -7.91 -32.48 -7.03
N GLY A 266 -8.13 -31.22 -6.67
CA GLY A 266 -9.44 -30.68 -6.29
C GLY A 266 -10.24 -30.24 -7.52
N ASP A 267 -9.61 -29.45 -8.39
CA ASP A 267 -10.19 -28.96 -9.65
C ASP A 267 -10.70 -30.14 -10.50
N ALA A 268 -9.85 -31.16 -10.71
CA ALA A 268 -10.18 -32.37 -11.48
C ALA A 268 -11.22 -33.30 -10.81
N LYS A 269 -11.60 -33.07 -9.54
CA LYS A 269 -12.74 -33.74 -8.90
C LYS A 269 -14.03 -32.94 -9.05
N CYS A 270 -13.94 -31.62 -9.06
CA CYS A 270 -15.10 -30.76 -9.29
C CYS A 270 -15.65 -30.97 -10.71
N SER A 271 -14.77 -31.07 -11.71
CA SER A 271 -15.13 -31.27 -13.13
C SER A 271 -15.64 -32.68 -13.49
N VAL A 272 -15.64 -33.63 -12.54
CA VAL A 272 -16.23 -34.98 -12.76
C VAL A 272 -17.68 -34.99 -12.29
N ASN A 273 -17.96 -34.37 -11.14
CA ASN A 273 -19.30 -34.34 -10.54
C ASN A 273 -20.34 -33.54 -11.35
N GLU A 274 -19.94 -32.76 -12.37
CA GLU A 274 -20.86 -32.03 -13.25
C GLU A 274 -21.43 -32.90 -14.39
N ASN A 275 -20.96 -34.14 -14.58
CA ASN A 275 -21.45 -35.05 -15.63
C ASN A 275 -22.25 -36.27 -15.11
N ASP A 276 -22.32 -36.49 -13.78
CA ASP A 276 -23.00 -37.63 -13.16
C ASP A 276 -24.47 -37.31 -12.76
N ALA A 277 -25.13 -36.41 -13.51
CA ALA A 277 -26.55 -36.07 -13.35
C ALA A 277 -27.26 -36.11 -14.71
N ASP A 278 -28.06 -37.17 -14.89
CA ASP A 278 -29.16 -37.37 -15.87
C ASP A 278 -29.09 -38.71 -16.65
N ILE A 279 -29.19 -39.86 -15.94
CA ILE A 279 -29.58 -41.16 -16.54
C ILE A 279 -30.50 -41.95 -15.59
N GLU A 280 -31.73 -41.45 -15.38
CA GLU A 280 -32.94 -42.24 -15.08
C GLU A 280 -34.14 -41.53 -15.74
N GLY A 281 -35.08 -42.17 -16.44
CA GLY A 281 -35.13 -43.60 -16.80
C GLY A 281 -36.54 -44.16 -17.02
N GLU A 282 -37.44 -43.49 -17.77
CA GLU A 282 -38.80 -43.99 -18.06
C GLU A 282 -39.11 -43.95 -19.57
N GLU A 283 -39.70 -45.02 -20.08
CA GLU A 283 -40.25 -45.18 -21.44
C GLU A 283 -41.79 -45.17 -21.35
N GLU A 284 -42.50 -44.51 -22.28
CA GLU A 284 -43.83 -44.94 -22.76
C GLU A 284 -44.14 -44.33 -24.15
N ASP A 285 -45.22 -44.76 -24.79
CA ASP A 285 -45.32 -44.99 -26.25
C ASP A 285 -46.27 -44.03 -27.02
N GLU A 286 -46.42 -44.29 -28.33
CA GLU A 286 -47.40 -43.79 -29.31
C GLU A 286 -47.16 -42.41 -29.99
N GLY A 287 -47.07 -42.42 -31.34
CA GLY A 287 -47.19 -41.21 -32.18
C GLY A 287 -46.47 -41.27 -33.55
N GLU A 288 -47.08 -41.90 -34.56
CA GLU A 288 -46.65 -41.78 -35.97
C GLU A 288 -47.11 -40.44 -36.57
N GLU A 289 -46.26 -39.77 -37.36
CA GLU A 289 -46.63 -39.19 -38.67
C GLU A 289 -45.38 -38.82 -39.48
N GLU A 290 -45.43 -39.04 -40.80
CA GLU A 290 -44.32 -38.82 -41.76
C GLU A 290 -44.49 -37.47 -42.47
N GLU A 291 -43.43 -36.67 -42.61
CA GLU A 291 -43.30 -35.70 -43.72
C GLU A 291 -41.85 -35.69 -44.23
N GLU A 292 -41.66 -36.01 -45.51
CA GLU A 292 -40.40 -35.87 -46.26
C GLU A 292 -40.33 -34.45 -46.85
N GLU A 293 -39.16 -33.78 -46.83
CA GLU A 293 -38.84 -32.80 -47.89
C GLU A 293 -37.31 -32.60 -48.07
N GLU A 294 -36.83 -33.24 -49.14
CA GLU A 294 -35.67 -33.01 -50.05
C GLU A 294 -34.33 -32.35 -49.58
N GLU A 295 -33.25 -32.95 -50.10
CA GLU A 295 -31.88 -32.42 -50.10
C GLU A 295 -31.69 -31.42 -51.26
N GLU A 296 -30.95 -30.31 -51.04
CA GLU A 296 -30.10 -29.74 -52.09
C GLU A 296 -28.71 -29.39 -51.53
N GLU A 297 -27.72 -30.24 -51.84
CA GLU A 297 -26.32 -29.82 -51.86
C GLU A 297 -26.07 -28.93 -53.09
N THR A 298 -25.31 -27.85 -52.94
CA THR A 298 -24.49 -27.33 -54.05
C THR A 298 -23.14 -26.86 -53.55
N GLU A 299 -22.10 -27.14 -54.33
CA GLU A 299 -20.69 -26.97 -53.97
C GLU A 299 -20.16 -25.54 -54.13
N SER A 300 -18.90 -25.38 -53.73
CA SER A 300 -18.03 -24.20 -53.83
C SER A 300 -17.82 -23.63 -55.24
N ASP A 301 -17.55 -22.31 -55.27
CA ASP A 301 -16.33 -21.73 -55.89
C ASP A 301 -15.92 -20.44 -55.14
#